data_AF-A0A350TI92-F1
#
_entry.id   AF-A0A350TI92-F1
#
_cell.length_a   1.000
_cell.length_b   1.000
_cell.length_c   1.000
_cell.angle_alpha   90.00
_cell.angle_beta   90.00
_cell.angle_gamma   90.00
#
_symmetry.space_group_name_H-M   'P 1'
#
loop_
_entity.id
_entity.type
_entity.pdbx_description
1 polymer ?
#
loop_
_entity_poly.entity_id
_entity_poly.type
_entity_poly.pdbx_seq_one_letter_code
_entity_poly.pdbx_strand_id
1 'polypeptide(L)'
;MSKHITREVWAAAGDFYKAAQPGDTVDEQIVNDFRDCVPPASMSSGYLQVGEAYDHMVDENGRWRPTFMTFAFKDGVWVYCGCCFHGETVHRQRV
;
A
#
# COMPACT_ATOMS: atom_id res chain seq x y z
N MET A 1 -14.24 0.42 -10.47
CA MET A 1 -13.37 0.93 -11.54
C MET A 1 -12.09 1.41 -10.88
N SER A 2 -10.93 0.93 -11.30
CA SER A 2 -9.65 1.46 -10.83
C SER A 2 -9.46 2.88 -11.36
N LYS A 3 -8.98 3.79 -10.51
CA LYS A 3 -8.65 5.16 -10.89
C LYS A 3 -7.15 5.43 -10.71
N HIS A 4 -6.74 6.62 -11.11
CA HIS A 4 -5.38 7.10 -10.92
C HIS A 4 -5.35 8.14 -9.80
N ILE A 5 -4.48 7.94 -8.81
CA ILE A 5 -4.34 8.79 -7.64
C ILE A 5 -3.14 9.70 -7.83
N THR A 6 -3.41 10.99 -7.94
CA THR A 6 -2.39 12.03 -7.93
C THR A 6 -2.26 12.64 -6.54
N ARG A 7 -1.20 13.43 -6.33
CA ARG A 7 -1.02 14.19 -5.07
C ARG A 7 -2.18 15.14 -4.79
N GLU A 8 -2.81 15.73 -5.81
CA GLU A 8 -3.98 16.61 -5.65
C GLU A 8 -5.21 15.84 -5.17
N VAL A 9 -5.43 14.64 -5.72
CA VAL A 9 -6.53 13.76 -5.28
C VAL A 9 -6.31 13.35 -3.82
N TRP A 10 -5.09 12.99 -3.45
CA TRP A 10 -4.74 12.68 -2.07
C TRP A 10 -4.95 13.89 -1.15
N ALA A 11 -4.40 15.06 -1.52
CA ALA A 11 -4.53 16.29 -0.75
C ALA A 11 -5.99 16.68 -0.52
N ALA A 12 -6.85 16.58 -1.54
CA ALA A 12 -8.27 16.86 -1.43
C ALA A 12 -9.03 15.89 -0.51
N ALA A 13 -8.60 14.63 -0.44
CA ALA A 13 -9.19 13.63 0.45
C ALA A 13 -8.74 13.80 1.92
N GLY A 14 -7.58 14.42 2.15
CA GLY A 14 -6.95 14.62 3.47
C GLY A 14 -6.42 13.34 4.14
N ASP A 15 -6.67 12.18 3.54
CA ASP A 15 -6.27 10.86 4.01
C ASP A 15 -6.10 9.95 2.79
N PHE A 16 -4.96 9.26 2.71
CA PHE A 16 -4.67 8.39 1.57
C PHE A 16 -5.66 7.23 1.47
N TYR A 17 -6.11 6.66 2.60
CA TYR A 17 -7.08 5.56 2.62
C TYR A 17 -8.48 5.99 2.17
N LYS A 18 -8.78 7.30 2.18
CA LYS A 18 -9.99 7.86 1.57
C LYS A 18 -9.82 8.14 0.08
N ALA A 19 -8.62 8.50 -0.34
CA ALA A 19 -8.30 8.78 -1.74
C ALA A 19 -8.24 7.51 -2.59
N ALA A 20 -7.57 6.47 -2.10
CA ALA A 20 -7.19 5.29 -2.86
C ALA A 20 -7.88 4.01 -2.37
N GLN A 21 -8.14 3.09 -3.29
CA GLN A 21 -8.58 1.73 -3.00
C GLN A 21 -7.57 0.72 -3.58
N PRO A 22 -7.46 -0.50 -3.02
CA PRO A 22 -6.62 -1.54 -3.60
C PRO A 22 -6.95 -1.76 -5.08
N GLY A 23 -5.92 -1.72 -5.93
CA GLY A 23 -6.04 -1.79 -7.39
C GLY A 23 -6.00 -0.44 -8.10
N ASP A 24 -6.08 0.68 -7.38
CA ASP A 24 -5.85 1.99 -7.97
C ASP A 24 -4.38 2.19 -8.33
N THR A 25 -4.15 2.88 -9.45
CA THR A 25 -2.80 3.31 -9.84
C THR A 25 -2.44 4.60 -9.12
N VAL A 26 -1.17 4.84 -8.87
CA VAL A 26 -0.70 6.01 -8.11
C VAL A 26 0.50 6.65 -8.80
N ASP A 27 0.67 7.96 -8.62
CA ASP A 27 1.90 8.62 -9.01
C ASP A 27 3.12 8.04 -8.28
N GLU A 28 4.25 7.92 -8.98
CA GLU A 28 5.51 7.49 -8.38
C GLU A 28 5.92 8.40 -7.21
N GLN A 29 5.62 9.70 -7.30
CA GLN A 29 5.90 10.64 -6.21
C GLN A 29 5.19 10.24 -4.90
N ILE A 30 3.96 9.72 -4.95
CA ILE A 30 3.25 9.25 -3.75
C ILE A 30 4.00 8.07 -3.13
N VAL A 31 4.47 7.13 -3.96
CA VAL A 31 5.25 5.98 -3.49
C VAL A 31 6.55 6.45 -2.83
N ASN A 32 7.23 7.44 -3.41
CA ASN A 32 8.42 8.05 -2.83
C ASN A 32 8.13 8.76 -1.50
N ASP A 33 7.01 9.48 -1.40
CA ASP A 33 6.62 10.14 -0.14
C ASP A 33 6.44 9.14 1.01
N PHE A 34 5.82 8.00 0.74
CA PHE A 34 5.67 6.92 1.72
C PHE A 34 6.99 6.23 2.03
N ARG A 35 7.86 6.03 1.02
CA ARG A 35 9.19 5.45 1.18
C ARG A 35 10.11 6.29 2.07
N ASP A 36 10.07 7.60 1.89
CA ASP A 36 11.02 8.54 2.50
C ASP A 36 10.54 9.07 3.87
N CYS A 37 9.31 8.73 4.28
CA CYS A 37 8.76 9.10 5.58
C CYS A 37 9.39 8.31 6.74
N VAL A 38 9.49 6.98 6.60
CA VAL A 38 10.08 6.05 7.59
C VAL A 38 10.75 4.88 6.88
N PRO A 39 11.77 4.22 7.49
CA PRO A 39 12.41 3.05 6.88
C PRO A 39 11.37 2.00 6.45
N PRO A 40 11.39 1.55 5.18
CA PRO A 40 10.42 0.59 4.67
C PRO A 40 10.44 -0.73 5.45
N ALA A 41 9.26 -1.34 5.63
CA ALA A 41 9.17 -2.68 6.20
C ALA A 41 9.76 -3.72 5.24
N SER A 42 9.53 -3.53 3.93
CA SER A 42 10.10 -4.34 2.86
C SER A 42 10.19 -3.51 1.58
N MET A 43 11.27 -3.65 0.82
CA MET A 43 11.48 -2.89 -0.40
C MET A 43 12.35 -3.66 -1.38
N SER A 44 11.97 -3.65 -2.65
CA SER A 44 12.76 -4.17 -3.78
C SER A 44 12.43 -3.39 -5.05
N SER A 45 13.05 -3.75 -6.18
CA SER A 45 12.73 -3.09 -7.46
C SER A 45 11.27 -3.32 -7.82
N GLY A 46 10.49 -2.23 -7.89
CA GLY A 46 9.07 -2.28 -8.19
C GLY A 46 8.17 -2.72 -7.02
N TYR A 47 8.64 -2.64 -5.77
CA TYR A 47 7.85 -3.03 -4.61
C TYR A 47 8.20 -2.20 -3.36
N LEU A 48 7.17 -1.77 -2.62
CA LEU A 48 7.30 -1.05 -1.37
C LEU A 48 6.25 -1.50 -0.35
N GLN A 49 6.69 -1.82 0.86
CA GLN A 49 5.86 -1.81 2.07
C GLN A 49 6.32 -0.71 3.00
N VAL A 50 5.39 0.16 3.37
CA VAL A 50 5.64 1.29 4.29
C VAL A 50 6.06 0.75 5.66
N GLY A 51 6.93 1.49 6.36
CA GLY A 51 7.61 1.03 7.57
C GLY A 51 6.71 0.60 8.72
N GLU A 52 5.61 1.34 8.95
CA GLU A 52 4.73 1.07 10.07
C GLU A 52 3.62 0.07 9.70
N ALA A 53 3.38 -0.88 10.62
CA ALA A 53 2.26 -1.80 10.50
C ALA A 53 0.94 -1.04 10.64
N TYR A 54 0.02 -1.30 9.71
CA TYR A 54 -1.33 -0.73 9.72
C TYR A 54 -2.24 -1.44 10.74
N ASP A 55 -2.24 -2.77 10.73
CA ASP A 55 -3.01 -3.62 11.66
C ASP A 55 -2.33 -4.99 11.79
N HIS A 56 -2.79 -5.81 12.74
CA HIS A 56 -2.47 -7.23 12.80
C HIS A 56 -3.72 -8.03 12.45
N MET A 57 -3.56 -9.07 11.63
CA MET A 57 -4.66 -9.95 11.23
C MET A 57 -4.23 -11.42 11.36
N VAL A 58 -5.21 -12.30 11.52
CA VAL A 58 -5.00 -13.74 11.57
C VAL A 58 -4.83 -14.27 10.15
N ASP A 59 -3.75 -15.01 9.90
CA ASP A 59 -3.49 -15.67 8.63
C ASP A 59 -4.26 -17.00 8.49
N GLU A 60 -4.08 -17.67 7.35
CA GLU A 60 -4.73 -18.94 7.03
C GLU A 60 -4.33 -20.08 7.98
N ASN A 61 -3.25 -19.92 8.75
CA ASN A 61 -2.75 -20.87 9.74
C ASN A 61 -3.12 -20.48 11.19
N GLY A 62 -3.95 -19.45 11.38
CA GLY A 62 -4.35 -19.00 12.71
C GLY A 62 -3.31 -18.11 13.41
N ARG A 63 -2.30 -17.60 12.71
CA ARG A 63 -1.23 -16.78 13.29
C ARG A 63 -1.50 -15.29 13.08
N TRP A 64 -1.32 -14.51 14.14
CA TRP A 64 -1.35 -13.05 14.04
C TRP A 64 -0.12 -12.55 13.30
N ARG A 65 -0.33 -11.85 12.19
CA ARG A 65 0.72 -11.25 11.36
C ARG A 65 0.40 -9.76 11.12
N PRO A 66 1.42 -8.88 11.14
CA PRO A 66 1.23 -7.48 10.79
C PRO A 66 0.92 -7.31 9.30
N THR A 67 0.15 -6.29 8.98
CA THR A 67 -0.15 -5.85 7.62
C THR A 67 0.40 -4.45 7.38
N PHE A 68 0.81 -4.18 6.15
CA PHE A 68 1.51 -2.95 5.76
C PHE A 68 0.87 -2.37 4.51
N MET A 69 0.77 -1.04 4.43
CA MET A 69 0.47 -0.36 3.19
C MET A 69 1.48 -0.81 2.12
N THR A 70 0.98 -1.33 1.01
CA THR A 70 1.80 -1.99 -0.01
C THR A 70 1.57 -1.37 -1.39
N PHE A 71 2.66 -1.12 -2.11
CA PHE A 71 2.67 -0.70 -3.51
C PHE A 71 3.48 -1.69 -4.34
N ALA A 72 3.04 -1.92 -5.59
CA ALA A 72 3.75 -2.75 -6.54
C ALA A 72 3.73 -2.08 -7.93
N PHE A 73 4.86 -2.13 -8.63
CA PHE A 73 4.99 -1.65 -9.99
C PHE A 73 4.58 -2.78 -10.95
N LYS A 74 3.51 -2.54 -11.71
CA LYS A 74 2.91 -3.50 -12.64
C LYS A 74 2.66 -2.79 -13.96
N ASP A 75 3.08 -3.40 -15.07
CA ASP A 75 2.80 -2.91 -16.42
C ASP A 75 3.15 -1.42 -16.64
N GLY A 76 4.26 -0.96 -16.04
CA GLY A 76 4.76 0.41 -16.19
C GLY A 76 4.11 1.44 -15.25
N VAL A 77 3.24 1.03 -14.33
CA VAL A 77 2.58 1.93 -13.37
C VAL A 77 2.66 1.39 -11.94
N TRP A 78 2.71 2.30 -10.96
CA TRP A 78 2.59 1.92 -9.55
C TRP A 78 1.12 1.67 -9.19
N VAL A 79 0.87 0.57 -8.47
CA VAL A 79 -0.46 0.14 -8.03
C VAL A 79 -0.47 0.04 -6.51
N TYR A 80 -1.44 0.68 -5.88
CA TYR A 80 -1.73 0.49 -4.45
C TYR A 80 -2.37 -0.88 -4.24
N CYS A 81 -1.72 -1.77 -3.49
CA CYS A 81 -2.17 -3.15 -3.25
C CYS A 81 -3.02 -3.28 -1.98
N GLY A 82 -3.25 -2.20 -1.24
CA GLY A 82 -3.91 -2.25 0.07
C GLY A 82 -2.94 -2.54 1.21
N CYS A 83 -3.51 -2.91 2.36
CA CYS A 83 -2.77 -3.43 3.51
C CYS A 83 -2.54 -4.95 3.31
N CYS A 84 -1.29 -5.37 3.12
CA CYS A 84 -0.93 -6.76 2.84
C CYS A 84 -0.05 -7.31 3.97
N PHE A 85 -0.02 -8.63 4.18
CA PHE A 85 0.99 -9.20 5.08
C PHE A 85 2.40 -8.91 4.56
N HIS A 86 3.38 -8.98 5.47
CA HIS A 86 4.78 -8.76 5.12
C HIS A 86 5.22 -9.62 3.92
N GLY A 87 5.77 -8.98 2.89
CA GLY A 87 6.23 -9.62 1.65
C GLY A 87 5.14 -10.00 0.63
N GLU A 88 3.88 -9.72 0.92
CA GLU A 88 2.74 -10.07 0.05
C GLU A 88 2.17 -8.85 -0.68
N THR A 89 1.37 -9.10 -1.73
CA THR A 89 0.67 -8.06 -2.52
C THR A 89 -0.84 -8.24 -2.56
N VAL A 90 -1.38 -9.03 -1.62
CA VAL A 90 -2.81 -9.33 -1.50
C VAL A 90 -3.38 -8.56 -0.31
N HIS A 91 -4.34 -7.68 -0.58
CA HIS A 91 -5.02 -6.92 0.44
C HIS A 91 -5.73 -7.83 1.46
N ARG A 92 -5.55 -7.53 2.74
CA ARG A 92 -6.22 -8.16 3.87
C ARG A 92 -7.20 -7.18 4.47
N GLN A 93 -8.41 -7.65 4.74
CA GLN A 93 -9.46 -6.91 5.43
C GLN A 93 -10.15 -7.86 6.41
N ARG A 94 -10.61 -7.31 7.54
CA ARG A 94 -11.51 -8.04 8.42
C ARG A 94 -12.83 -8.27 7.67
N VAL A 95 -13.27 -9.52 7.60
CA VAL A 95 -14.60 -9.91 7.09
C VAL A 95 -15.69 -9.56 8.08
#